data_AF-A0A544Y4Y7-F1
#
_entry.id   AF-A0A544Y4Y7-F1
#
_cell.length_a   1.000
_cell.length_b   1.000
_cell.length_c   1.000
_cell.angle_alpha   90.00
_cell.angle_beta   90.00
_cell.angle_gamma   90.00
#
_symmetry.space_group_name_H-M   'P 1'
#
loop_
_entity.id
_entity.type
_entity.pdbx_description
1 polymer ?
#
loop_
_entity_poly.entity_id
_entity_poly.type
_entity_poly.pdbx_seq_one_letter_code
_entity_poly.pdbx_strand_id
1 'polypeptide(L)'
;MEIGIFSTGNLAGDPSVGATATERLRGLVKLAQRAEQAAPHVRYFRERYAAHGHGTAESAPVGSGAKVHVGLRSQDALREFEAQRPDLSKWPYDTLEEAIRHSALTVGSPAQALDKIAHFQEQYGGYQRQMFSIDQPGGAFDQMLEQIDLLREHILPALRAAYAHA
;
A
#
# COMPACT_ATOMS: atom_id res chain seq x y z
N MET A 1 2.63 15.03 6.28
CA MET A 1 2.37 13.57 6.04
C MET A 1 2.88 12.66 7.17
N GLU A 2 2.01 11.79 7.68
CA GLU A 2 2.31 10.67 8.58
C GLU A 2 2.73 9.41 7.80
N ILE A 3 3.62 8.61 8.36
CA ILE A 3 4.14 7.39 7.73
C ILE A 3 4.00 6.21 8.70
N GLY A 4 3.39 5.13 8.25
CA GLY A 4 3.30 3.87 9.00
C GLY A 4 3.79 2.68 8.20
N ILE A 5 4.38 1.72 8.90
CA ILE A 5 4.75 0.41 8.36
C ILE A 5 3.92 -0.63 9.12
N PHE A 6 3.33 -1.58 8.41
CA PHE A 6 2.50 -2.62 9.00
C PHE A 6 2.80 -3.99 8.43
N SER A 7 2.45 -5.01 9.21
CA SER A 7 2.44 -6.40 8.81
C SER A 7 1.05 -6.98 9.10
N THR A 8 0.51 -7.76 8.18
CA THR A 8 -0.79 -8.44 8.35
C THR A 8 -0.68 -9.77 9.08
N GLY A 9 0.54 -10.20 9.44
CA GLY A 9 0.77 -11.35 10.29
C GLY A 9 0.37 -12.66 9.60
N ASN A 10 1.29 -13.21 8.81
CA ASN A 10 1.25 -14.63 8.46
C ASN A 10 2.66 -15.20 8.37
N LEU A 11 3.42 -15.02 9.46
CA LEU A 11 4.72 -15.64 9.68
C LEU A 11 4.49 -17.06 10.21
N ALA A 12 4.08 -17.98 9.32
CA ALA A 12 3.80 -19.40 9.62
C ALA A 12 2.65 -19.69 10.63
N GLY A 13 1.91 -20.78 10.39
CA GLY A 13 0.63 -21.05 11.04
C GLY A 13 0.71 -21.55 12.48
N ASP A 14 -0.20 -21.08 13.32
CA ASP A 14 -0.69 -21.84 14.47
C ASP A 14 -1.94 -22.63 14.02
N PRO A 15 -1.86 -23.97 13.89
CA PRO A 15 -3.00 -24.81 13.49
C PRO A 15 -4.06 -25.00 14.58
N SER A 16 -3.91 -24.42 15.77
CA SER A 16 -4.79 -24.67 16.93
C SER A 16 -5.91 -23.64 17.12
N VAL A 17 -5.93 -22.52 16.39
CA VAL A 17 -6.94 -21.47 16.58
C VAL A 17 -7.99 -21.50 15.46
N GLY A 18 -9.04 -22.27 15.70
CA GLY A 18 -10.22 -22.37 14.84
C GLY A 18 -11.06 -21.09 14.85
N ALA A 19 -10.71 -20.12 14.00
CA ALA A 19 -11.60 -19.15 13.36
C ALA A 19 -10.77 -18.36 12.32
N THR A 20 -10.99 -18.61 11.04
CA THR A 20 -10.06 -18.15 9.99
C THR A 20 -10.10 -16.63 9.79
N ALA A 21 -8.98 -15.97 10.07
CA ALA A 21 -8.67 -14.58 9.69
C ALA A 21 -8.98 -14.25 8.20
N THR A 22 -9.11 -15.28 7.38
CA THR A 22 -9.40 -15.30 5.94
C THR A 22 -10.70 -14.59 5.53
N GLU A 23 -11.77 -14.59 6.34
CA GLU A 23 -13.04 -13.95 5.95
C GLU A 23 -13.04 -12.44 6.15
N ARG A 24 -12.42 -11.95 7.24
CA ARG A 24 -12.17 -10.52 7.45
C ARG A 24 -11.20 -9.96 6.41
N LEU A 25 -10.18 -10.73 6.04
CA LEU A 25 -9.26 -10.38 4.95
C LEU A 25 -9.99 -10.30 3.60
N ARG A 26 -10.86 -11.26 3.27
CA ARG A 26 -11.65 -11.24 2.02
C ARG A 26 -12.57 -10.03 1.91
N GLY A 27 -13.19 -9.60 3.02
CA GLY A 27 -14.01 -8.39 3.07
C GLY A 27 -13.20 -7.11 2.81
N LEU A 28 -12.02 -6.99 3.41
CA LEU A 28 -11.11 -5.87 3.19
C LEU A 28 -10.50 -5.87 1.77
N VAL A 29 -10.18 -7.05 1.23
CA VAL A 29 -9.66 -7.21 -0.14
C VAL A 29 -10.70 -6.81 -1.18
N LYS A 30 -11.98 -7.17 -0.99
CA LYS A 30 -13.07 -6.70 -1.87
C LYS A 30 -13.26 -5.18 -1.85
N LEU A 31 -13.00 -4.50 -0.73
CA LEU A 31 -13.02 -3.04 -0.64
C LEU A 31 -11.78 -2.39 -1.27
N ALA A 32 -10.66 -3.09 -1.31
CA ALA A 32 -9.41 -2.62 -1.92
C ALA A 32 -9.39 -2.74 -3.46
N GLN A 33 -10.51 -3.11 -4.09
CA GLN A 33 -10.47 -3.66 -5.45
C GLN A 33 -10.07 -2.73 -6.58
N ARG A 34 -9.93 -1.41 -6.43
CA ARG A 34 -9.14 -0.56 -7.36
C ARG A 34 -8.66 0.71 -6.67
N ALA A 35 -7.34 0.88 -6.51
CA ALA A 35 -6.77 2.13 -5.98
C ALA A 35 -7.04 3.31 -6.92
N GLU A 36 -6.98 3.11 -8.25
CA GLU A 36 -7.36 4.14 -9.22
C GLU A 36 -8.85 4.53 -9.14
N GLN A 37 -9.74 3.67 -8.63
CA GLN A 37 -11.16 4.02 -8.40
C GLN A 37 -11.44 4.53 -6.99
N ALA A 38 -10.45 4.57 -6.10
CA ALA A 38 -10.67 5.07 -4.75
C ALA A 38 -10.88 6.58 -4.73
N ALA A 39 -10.42 7.33 -5.73
CA ALA A 39 -10.54 8.79 -5.78
C ALA A 39 -11.99 9.31 -5.69
N PRO A 40 -12.98 8.78 -6.46
CA PRO A 40 -14.39 9.06 -6.23
C PRO A 40 -14.88 8.77 -4.80
N HIS A 41 -14.43 7.67 -4.20
CA HIS A 41 -14.80 7.32 -2.82
C HIS A 41 -14.19 8.27 -1.79
N VAL A 42 -12.94 8.69 -1.99
CA VAL A 42 -12.28 9.71 -1.16
C VAL A 42 -13.03 11.03 -1.24
N ARG A 43 -13.38 11.48 -2.46
CA ARG A 43 -14.18 12.71 -2.66
C ARG A 43 -15.52 12.62 -1.96
N TYR A 44 -16.25 11.53 -2.17
CA TYR A 44 -17.54 11.30 -1.54
C TYR A 44 -17.44 11.26 -0.01
N PHE A 45 -16.43 10.58 0.53
CA PHE A 45 -16.15 10.56 1.97
C PHE A 45 -15.96 11.98 2.52
N ARG A 46 -15.14 12.81 1.86
CA ARG A 46 -14.88 14.19 2.26
C ARG A 46 -16.13 15.08 2.22
N GLU A 47 -16.92 14.95 1.16
CA GLU A 47 -18.21 15.66 1.04
C GLU A 47 -19.13 15.31 2.21
N ARG A 48 -19.25 14.02 2.55
CA ARG A 48 -20.08 13.57 3.67
C ARG A 48 -19.50 13.96 5.03
N TYR A 49 -18.19 13.94 5.19
CA TYR A 49 -17.50 14.39 6.40
C TYR A 49 -17.86 15.85 6.72
N ALA A 50 -17.77 16.74 5.72
CA ALA A 50 -18.14 18.14 5.86
C ALA A 50 -19.65 18.33 6.07
N ALA A 51 -20.49 17.62 5.31
CA ALA A 51 -21.94 17.73 5.40
C ALA A 51 -22.50 17.35 6.79
N HIS A 52 -21.79 16.50 7.55
CA HIS A 52 -22.18 16.11 8.91
C HIS A 52 -21.48 16.94 10.01
N GLY A 53 -20.78 18.03 9.65
CA GLY A 53 -20.19 18.96 10.60
C GLY A 53 -18.91 18.46 11.29
N HIS A 54 -18.20 17.48 10.72
CA HIS A 54 -16.95 16.98 11.29
C HIS A 54 -15.71 17.85 10.96
N GLY A 55 -15.86 18.89 10.14
CA GLY A 55 -14.78 19.79 9.69
C GLY A 55 -14.95 20.16 8.23
N THR A 56 -13.87 20.59 7.57
CA THR A 56 -13.88 20.81 6.11
C THR A 56 -13.68 19.50 5.36
N ALA A 57 -13.97 19.50 4.05
CA ALA A 57 -13.71 18.34 3.20
C ALA A 57 -12.20 17.99 3.19
N GLU A 58 -11.34 18.99 3.19
CA GLU A 58 -9.88 18.87 3.15
C GLU A 58 -9.32 18.34 4.46
N SER A 59 -9.96 18.65 5.60
CA SER A 59 -9.54 18.14 6.91
C SER A 59 -9.94 16.70 7.18
N ALA A 60 -10.76 16.08 6.31
CA ALA A 60 -11.19 14.71 6.52
C ALA A 60 -9.98 13.75 6.46
N PRO A 61 -9.82 12.84 7.43
CA PRO A 61 -8.65 11.97 7.52
C PRO A 61 -8.67 10.91 6.42
N VAL A 62 -7.64 10.91 5.58
CA VAL A 62 -7.42 9.95 4.50
C VAL A 62 -6.02 9.38 4.61
N GLY A 63 -5.91 8.06 4.48
CA GLY A 63 -4.64 7.36 4.36
C GLY A 63 -4.64 6.45 3.14
N SER A 64 -3.48 6.33 2.49
CA SER A 64 -3.24 5.39 1.39
C SER A 64 -2.25 4.33 1.85
N GLY A 65 -2.52 3.06 1.51
CA GLY A 65 -1.69 1.96 1.97
C GLY A 65 -1.79 0.73 1.09
N ALA A 66 -0.66 0.12 0.80
CA ALA A 66 -0.58 -1.12 0.04
C ALA A 66 0.73 -1.87 0.30
N LYS A 67 0.81 -3.06 -0.29
CA LYS A 67 2.04 -3.86 -0.34
C LYS A 67 3.14 -3.08 -1.07
N VAL A 68 4.32 -3.08 -0.47
CA VAL A 68 5.55 -2.60 -1.09
C VAL A 68 6.55 -3.74 -1.23
N HIS A 69 7.27 -3.76 -2.34
CA HIS A 69 8.44 -4.60 -2.57
C HIS A 69 9.43 -3.85 -3.47
N VAL A 70 10.43 -3.24 -2.86
CA VAL A 70 11.39 -2.36 -3.51
C VAL A 70 12.75 -3.05 -3.59
N GLY A 71 13.47 -2.80 -4.67
CA GLY A 71 14.88 -3.16 -4.84
C GLY A 71 15.59 -2.03 -5.56
N LEU A 72 16.90 -1.85 -5.33
CA LEU A 72 17.65 -0.74 -5.94
C LEU A 72 17.53 -0.72 -7.47
N ARG A 73 17.39 -1.89 -8.08
CA ARG A 73 17.07 -2.09 -9.49
C ARG A 73 15.66 -2.66 -9.61
N SER A 74 14.81 -1.99 -10.39
CA SER A 74 13.41 -2.37 -10.59
C SER A 74 13.24 -3.80 -11.10
N GLN A 75 14.12 -4.26 -11.98
CA GLN A 75 14.04 -5.60 -12.55
C GLN A 75 14.33 -6.68 -11.51
N ASP A 76 15.12 -6.37 -10.49
CA ASP A 76 15.48 -7.33 -9.44
C ASP A 76 14.29 -7.48 -8.48
N ALA A 77 13.71 -6.35 -8.05
CA ALA A 77 12.47 -6.32 -7.28
C ALA A 77 11.32 -7.07 -7.98
N LEU A 78 11.17 -6.91 -9.29
CA LEU A 78 10.14 -7.62 -10.04
C LEU A 78 10.39 -9.14 -10.04
N ARG A 79 11.61 -9.59 -10.36
CA ARG A 79 11.95 -11.02 -10.37
C ARG A 79 11.79 -11.66 -9.00
N GLU A 80 12.21 -10.98 -7.95
CA GLU A 80 12.09 -11.44 -6.56
C GLU A 80 10.64 -11.54 -6.13
N PHE A 81 9.82 -10.54 -6.48
CA PHE A 81 8.39 -10.56 -6.19
C PHE A 81 7.66 -11.68 -6.94
N GLU A 82 7.95 -11.85 -8.24
CA GLU A 82 7.41 -12.94 -9.06
C GLU A 82 7.78 -14.32 -8.53
N ALA A 83 9.03 -14.50 -8.08
CA ALA A 83 9.51 -15.75 -7.49
C ALA A 83 8.72 -16.15 -6.23
N GLN A 84 8.16 -15.18 -5.51
CA GLN A 84 7.28 -15.41 -4.36
C GLN A 84 5.86 -15.84 -4.75
N ARG A 85 5.56 -15.97 -6.06
CA ARG A 85 4.27 -16.39 -6.63
C ARG A 85 3.09 -15.66 -5.98
N PRO A 86 3.01 -14.33 -6.15
CA PRO A 86 1.98 -13.53 -5.50
C PRO A 86 0.60 -14.01 -5.96
N ASP A 87 -0.32 -14.11 -5.00
CA ASP A 87 -1.71 -14.41 -5.29
C ASP A 87 -2.37 -13.22 -5.98
N LEU A 88 -2.34 -13.22 -7.32
CA LEU A 88 -2.89 -12.15 -8.15
C LEU A 88 -4.43 -12.10 -8.12
N SER A 89 -5.11 -13.14 -7.64
CA SER A 89 -6.58 -13.16 -7.55
C SER A 89 -7.15 -12.07 -6.62
N LYS A 90 -6.29 -11.46 -5.81
CA LYS A 90 -6.59 -10.31 -4.96
C LYS A 90 -6.83 -9.02 -5.75
N TRP A 91 -6.35 -8.95 -6.99
CA TRP A 91 -6.54 -7.82 -7.89
C TRP A 91 -7.31 -8.25 -9.14
N PRO A 92 -8.12 -7.34 -9.74
CA PRO A 92 -8.91 -7.66 -10.92
C PRO A 92 -8.06 -7.56 -12.21
N TYR A 93 -6.85 -8.12 -12.21
CA TYR A 93 -5.89 -8.04 -13.32
C TYR A 93 -5.31 -9.42 -13.63
N ASP A 94 -5.04 -9.68 -14.90
CA ASP A 94 -4.56 -10.97 -15.38
C ASP A 94 -3.03 -11.10 -15.22
N THR A 95 -2.33 -9.97 -15.19
CA THR A 95 -0.87 -9.91 -15.08
C THR A 95 -0.40 -9.12 -13.87
N LEU A 96 0.79 -9.48 -13.38
CA LEU A 96 1.46 -8.70 -12.34
C LEU A 96 1.78 -7.28 -12.81
N GLU A 97 2.13 -7.09 -14.08
CA GLU A 97 2.40 -5.77 -14.64
C GLU A 97 1.17 -4.86 -14.57
N GLU A 98 0.00 -5.35 -14.96
CA GLU A 98 -1.26 -4.60 -14.83
C GLU A 98 -1.60 -4.32 -13.36
N ALA A 99 -1.36 -5.29 -12.46
CA ALA A 99 -1.55 -5.08 -11.03
C ALA A 99 -0.64 -3.98 -10.47
N ILE A 100 0.64 -3.95 -10.87
CA ILE A 100 1.57 -2.88 -10.50
C ILE A 100 1.17 -1.56 -11.16
N ARG A 101 0.65 -1.56 -12.38
CA ARG A 101 0.28 -0.33 -13.08
C ARG A 101 -0.98 0.31 -12.50
N HIS A 102 -2.02 -0.48 -12.27
CA HIS A 102 -3.38 0.00 -12.03
C HIS A 102 -3.91 -0.17 -10.60
N SER A 103 -3.06 -0.61 -9.67
CA SER A 103 -3.42 -0.73 -8.24
C SER A 103 -2.42 0.00 -7.36
N ALA A 104 -2.61 -0.01 -6.05
CA ALA A 104 -1.63 0.53 -5.12
C ALA A 104 -0.43 -0.42 -4.85
N LEU A 105 -0.44 -1.66 -5.39
CA LEU A 105 0.68 -2.61 -5.28
C LEU A 105 1.96 -1.97 -5.82
N THR A 106 2.95 -1.76 -4.95
CA THR A 106 4.16 -1.01 -5.30
C THR A 106 5.33 -1.98 -5.39
N VAL A 107 5.74 -2.31 -6.60
CA VAL A 107 6.90 -3.19 -6.88
C VAL A 107 7.81 -2.48 -7.87
N GLY A 108 9.09 -2.30 -7.53
CA GLY A 108 10.04 -1.60 -8.40
C GLY A 108 11.19 -0.92 -7.67
N SER A 109 11.75 0.14 -8.25
CA SER A 109 12.80 0.93 -7.62
C SER A 109 12.25 1.96 -6.62
N PRO A 110 13.10 2.54 -5.74
CA PRO A 110 12.67 3.62 -4.87
C PRO A 110 12.06 4.81 -5.63
N ALA A 111 12.62 5.17 -6.79
CA ALA A 111 12.08 6.24 -7.63
C ALA A 111 10.66 5.92 -8.14
N GLN A 112 10.44 4.70 -8.65
CA GLN A 112 9.11 4.28 -9.10
C GLN A 112 8.09 4.25 -7.96
N ALA A 113 8.52 3.85 -6.75
CA ALA A 113 7.65 3.89 -5.57
C ALA A 113 7.26 5.33 -5.21
N LEU A 114 8.20 6.28 -5.26
CA LEU A 114 7.95 7.70 -5.01
C LEU A 114 7.04 8.32 -6.07
N ASP A 115 7.29 8.06 -7.35
CA ASP A 115 6.44 8.54 -8.46
C ASP A 115 5.00 8.05 -8.30
N LYS A 116 4.84 6.79 -7.91
CA LYS A 116 3.52 6.19 -7.66
C LYS A 116 2.81 6.83 -6.47
N ILE A 117 3.53 7.12 -5.39
CA ILE A 117 2.98 7.83 -4.23
C ILE A 117 2.56 9.25 -4.61
N ALA A 118 3.38 9.97 -5.36
CA ALA A 118 3.05 11.29 -5.87
C ALA A 118 1.78 11.25 -6.73
N HIS A 119 1.66 10.26 -7.61
CA HIS A 119 0.45 10.03 -8.40
C HIS A 119 -0.79 9.86 -7.51
N PHE A 120 -0.74 9.03 -6.46
CA PHE A 120 -1.89 8.88 -5.54
C PHE A 120 -2.18 10.15 -4.73
N GLN A 121 -1.15 10.91 -4.34
CA GLN A 121 -1.34 12.21 -3.69
C GLN A 121 -2.15 13.15 -4.58
N GLU A 122 -1.83 13.22 -5.88
CA GLU A 122 -2.59 14.00 -6.84
C GLU A 122 -4.02 13.47 -7.04
N GLN A 123 -4.17 12.16 -7.30
CA GLN A 123 -5.46 11.54 -7.55
C GLN A 123 -6.44 11.69 -6.39
N TYR A 124 -5.95 11.63 -5.15
CA TYR A 124 -6.78 11.77 -3.96
C TYR A 124 -6.92 13.22 -3.50
N GLY A 125 -6.31 14.20 -4.17
CA GLY A 125 -6.32 15.60 -3.72
C GLY A 125 -5.67 15.76 -2.34
N GLY A 126 -4.53 15.10 -2.15
CA GLY A 126 -3.80 14.99 -0.89
C GLY A 126 -4.29 13.85 0.00
N TYR A 127 -3.40 13.28 0.81
CA TYR A 127 -3.78 12.44 1.95
C TYR A 127 -2.74 12.52 3.07
N GLN A 128 -3.18 12.33 4.30
CA GLN A 128 -2.35 12.60 5.48
C GLN A 128 -1.44 11.44 5.82
N ARG A 129 -1.81 10.19 5.52
CA ARG A 129 -1.07 9.00 5.96
C ARG A 129 -0.66 8.08 4.83
N GLN A 130 0.64 7.82 4.70
CA GLN A 130 1.18 6.76 3.85
C GLN A 130 1.46 5.50 4.68
N MET A 131 0.93 4.36 4.26
CA MET A 131 1.13 3.07 4.91
C MET A 131 1.87 2.10 3.97
N PHE A 132 2.81 1.34 4.51
CA PHE A 132 3.55 0.31 3.78
C PHE A 132 3.34 -1.06 4.41
N SER A 133 2.77 -2.01 3.66
CA SER A 133 2.80 -3.43 4.05
C SER A 133 4.11 -4.05 3.56
N ILE A 134 4.90 -4.56 4.50
CA ILE A 134 6.21 -5.15 4.24
C ILE A 134 6.18 -6.68 4.16
N ASP A 135 5.13 -7.31 4.70
CA ASP A 135 5.01 -8.77 4.81
C ASP A 135 4.32 -9.39 3.59
N GLN A 136 4.66 -10.65 3.30
CA GLN A 136 3.94 -11.51 2.38
C GLN A 136 3.70 -12.85 3.07
N PRO A 137 2.53 -13.49 2.93
CA PRO A 137 2.33 -14.83 3.46
C PRO A 137 3.44 -15.79 3.02
N GLY A 138 4.15 -16.38 3.98
CA GLY A 138 5.26 -17.30 3.72
C GLY A 138 6.60 -16.66 3.32
N GLY A 139 6.71 -15.32 3.35
CA GLY A 139 7.97 -14.62 3.10
C GLY A 139 8.99 -14.80 4.22
N ALA A 140 10.28 -14.70 3.89
CA ALA A 140 11.36 -14.79 4.87
C ALA A 140 11.43 -13.51 5.73
N PHE A 141 11.74 -13.67 7.03
CA PHE A 141 11.89 -12.52 7.93
C PHE A 141 13.02 -11.56 7.49
N ASP A 142 14.12 -12.09 6.96
CA ASP A 142 15.24 -11.29 6.48
C ASP A 142 14.84 -10.38 5.31
N GLN A 143 13.98 -10.86 4.40
CA GLN A 143 13.43 -10.04 3.32
C GLN A 143 12.60 -8.89 3.87
N MET A 144 11.85 -9.12 4.95
CA MET A 144 11.08 -8.06 5.61
C MET A 144 12.00 -6.97 6.19
N LEU A 145 13.11 -7.35 6.83
CA LEU A 145 14.11 -6.41 7.33
C LEU A 145 14.75 -5.60 6.20
N GLU A 146 15.11 -6.26 5.10
CA GLU A 146 15.65 -5.61 3.92
C GLU A 146 14.69 -4.55 3.34
N GLN A 147 13.38 -4.85 3.28
CA GLN A 147 12.39 -3.88 2.86
C GLN A 147 12.30 -2.67 3.81
N ILE A 148 12.45 -2.89 5.13
CA ILE A 148 12.50 -1.79 6.11
C ILE A 148 13.72 -0.90 5.86
N ASP A 149 14.89 -1.50 5.64
CA ASP A 149 16.13 -0.76 5.38
C ASP A 149 16.04 0.05 4.09
N LEU A 150 15.54 -0.54 3.00
CA LEU A 150 15.34 0.17 1.74
C LEU A 150 14.35 1.33 1.85
N LEU A 151 13.25 1.14 2.60
CA LEU A 151 12.31 2.21 2.88
C LEU A 151 13.01 3.35 3.64
N ARG A 152 13.70 3.00 4.73
CA ARG A 152 14.40 3.96 5.61
C ARG A 152 15.44 4.77 4.84
N GLU A 153 16.20 4.13 3.97
CA GLU A 153 17.31 4.77 3.26
C GLU A 153 16.85 5.61 2.07
N HIS A 154 15.89 5.11 1.27
CA HIS A 154 15.61 5.70 -0.04
C HIS A 154 14.24 6.33 -0.20
N ILE A 155 13.24 5.94 0.61
CA ILE A 155 11.85 6.39 0.41
C ILE A 155 11.43 7.37 1.50
N LEU A 156 11.61 7.00 2.78
CA LEU A 156 11.13 7.81 3.89
C LEU A 156 11.75 9.22 3.95
N PRO A 157 13.06 9.40 3.71
CA PRO A 157 13.67 10.74 3.68
C PRO A 157 13.10 11.61 2.56
N ALA A 158 12.88 11.02 1.37
CA ALA A 158 12.31 11.72 0.22
C ALA A 158 10.85 12.14 0.47
N LEU A 159 10.02 11.26 1.02
CA LEU A 159 8.63 11.59 1.39
C LEU A 159 8.59 12.68 2.46
N ARG A 160 9.46 12.61 3.47
CA ARG A 160 9.56 13.67 4.48
C ARG A 160 9.95 15.00 3.85
N ALA A 161 10.94 15.02 2.95
CA ALA A 161 11.34 16.24 2.27
C ALA A 161 10.20 16.82 1.41
N ALA A 162 9.44 15.97 0.70
CA ALA A 162 8.36 16.40 -0.17
C ALA A 162 7.10 16.90 0.59
N TYR A 163 6.83 16.35 1.78
CA TYR A 163 5.56 16.56 2.50
C TYR A 163 5.72 17.01 3.97
N ALA A 164 6.87 17.60 4.33
CA ALA A 164 7.15 18.14 5.68
C ALA A 164 6.22 19.29 6.10
N HIS A 165 5.53 19.92 5.14
CA HIS A 165 4.71 21.12 5.35
C HIS A 165 3.23 20.95 4.93
N ALA A 166 2.81 19.70 4.66
CA ALA A 166 1.44 19.34 4.30
C ALA A 166 0.71 18.66 5.46
#